data_AF-A0AA96XEI0-F1
#
_entry.id   AF-A0AA96XEI0-F1
#
_cell.length_a   1.000
_cell.length_b   1.000
_cell.length_c   1.000
_cell.angle_alpha   90.00
_cell.angle_beta   90.00
_cell.angle_gamma   90.00
#
_symmetry.space_group_name_H-M   'P 1'
#
loop_
_entity.id
_entity.type
_entity.pdbx_description
1 polymer ?
#
loop_
_entity_poly.entity_id
_entity_poly.type
_entity_poly.pdbx_seq_one_letter_code
_entity_poly.pdbx_strand_id
1 'polypeptide(L)'
;MQTPSPALPAADERLNWLSSIPFFAVHLMCLFVFAVGAKPVDVAVCVGLYVVRMWGITAGFHRYFSHRAFKTGRVFQFILAFVGSMSAQKGVLWWAAHHRHHHRYSDQAEDIHSPLQKGFWWSHAGWILSDKYNDTRMEGIKDFARFPELVWLNRFHLVPPVLLAVALYFIGGFSMLVWGFFVSTTLLWHGTFTINSLSHIFGKRRYKTTDTSRNNWLLALVTLGEGWHNNHHFHQNTANQGWFWWEVDLSYYSLKVLSWFKVVEGLRLPSEATKFAFQKYTDEERAALAAPTRFWGASGARAQFVATKAAGMRPGPPVMRRRPRATRCVRP
;
A
#
# COMPACT_ATOMS: atom_id res chain seq x y z
N MET A 1 23.73 8.88 10.68
CA MET A 1 23.46 8.38 9.32
C MET A 1 22.70 9.49 8.60
N GLN A 2 23.31 10.16 7.62
CA GLN A 2 22.59 11.11 6.76
C GLN A 2 21.68 10.28 5.84
N THR A 3 20.38 10.56 5.84
CA THR A 3 19.49 10.00 4.83
C THR A 3 19.89 10.61 3.48
N PRO A 4 20.17 9.80 2.44
CA PRO A 4 20.44 10.34 1.12
C PRO A 4 19.26 11.22 0.68
N SER A 5 19.57 12.31 -0.02
CA SER A 5 18.55 13.13 -0.68
C SER A 5 17.76 12.22 -1.64
N PRO A 6 16.43 12.39 -1.78
CA PRO A 6 15.66 11.58 -2.71
C PRO A 6 16.32 11.62 -4.09
N ALA A 7 16.67 10.46 -4.62
CA ALA A 7 17.22 10.36 -5.95
C ALA A 7 16.11 10.70 -6.95
N LEU A 8 16.48 11.36 -8.05
CA LEU A 8 15.56 11.44 -9.18
C LEU A 8 15.24 10.01 -9.65
N PRO A 9 13.99 9.73 -10.05
CA PRO A 9 13.63 8.44 -10.62
C PRO A 9 14.59 8.07 -11.76
N ALA A 10 14.87 6.77 -11.91
CA ALA A 10 15.77 6.27 -12.94
C ALA A 10 15.29 6.67 -14.35
N ALA A 11 16.17 6.61 -15.37
CA ALA A 11 15.82 7.06 -16.72
C ALA A 11 14.64 6.29 -17.35
N ASP A 12 14.38 5.06 -16.90
CA ASP A 12 13.24 4.22 -17.28
C ASP A 12 11.98 4.46 -16.42
N GLU A 13 12.08 5.30 -15.38
CA GLU A 13 11.01 5.72 -14.47
C GLU A 13 10.51 7.11 -14.85
N ARG A 14 10.10 7.25 -16.10
CA ARG A 14 9.51 8.49 -16.60
C ARG A 14 8.00 8.37 -16.64
N LEU A 15 7.33 9.52 -16.47
CA LEU A 15 5.92 9.64 -16.77
C LEU A 15 5.73 9.44 -18.27
N ASN A 16 4.82 8.56 -18.65
CA ASN A 16 4.37 8.48 -20.03
C ASN A 16 3.12 9.36 -20.19
N TRP A 17 3.30 10.54 -20.76
CA TRP A 17 2.20 11.50 -20.97
C TRP A 17 1.07 10.94 -21.81
N LEU A 18 1.37 10.14 -22.84
CA LEU A 18 0.38 9.57 -23.74
C LEU A 18 -0.44 8.48 -23.02
N SER A 19 0.23 7.54 -22.35
CA SER A 19 -0.43 6.50 -21.54
C SER A 19 -1.22 7.08 -20.36
N SER A 20 -0.82 8.27 -19.89
CA SER A 20 -1.44 8.98 -18.75
C SER A 20 -2.64 9.86 -19.13
N ILE A 21 -2.98 10.01 -20.42
CA ILE A 21 -4.14 10.81 -20.84
C ILE A 21 -5.42 10.44 -20.07
N PRO A 22 -5.79 9.15 -19.88
CA PRO A 22 -7.00 8.81 -19.14
C PRO A 22 -6.99 9.31 -17.68
N PHE A 23 -5.83 9.30 -17.03
CA PHE A 23 -5.69 9.82 -15.67
C PHE A 23 -5.99 11.32 -15.62
N PHE A 24 -5.38 12.11 -16.50
CA PHE A 24 -5.63 13.55 -16.57
C PHE A 24 -7.06 13.86 -17.03
N ALA A 25 -7.60 13.08 -17.96
CA ALA A 25 -8.97 13.24 -18.43
C ALA A 25 -9.97 13.08 -17.27
N VAL A 26 -9.81 12.09 -16.39
CA VAL A 26 -10.66 11.93 -15.20
C VAL A 26 -10.63 13.17 -14.30
N HIS A 27 -9.46 13.78 -14.10
CA HIS A 27 -9.34 15.02 -13.31
C HIS A 27 -10.00 16.21 -14.01
N LEU A 28 -9.79 16.35 -15.32
CA LEU A 28 -10.41 17.43 -16.10
C LEU A 28 -11.94 17.28 -16.14
N MET A 29 -12.47 16.06 -16.18
CA MET A 29 -13.91 15.80 -16.14
C MET A 29 -14.56 16.28 -14.84
N CYS A 30 -13.80 16.44 -13.75
CA CYS A 30 -14.30 17.04 -12.51
C CYS A 30 -14.71 18.51 -12.69
N LEU A 31 -14.16 19.25 -13.66
CA LEU A 31 -14.53 20.65 -13.90
C LEU A 31 -15.98 20.81 -14.38
N PHE A 32 -16.61 19.74 -14.89
CA PHE A 32 -18.01 19.78 -15.26
C PHE A 32 -18.97 19.95 -14.07
N VAL A 33 -18.49 19.89 -12.82
CA VAL A 33 -19.31 20.29 -11.64
C VAL A 33 -19.86 21.71 -11.75
N PHE A 34 -19.15 22.62 -12.43
CA PHE A 34 -19.62 23.99 -12.67
C PHE A 34 -20.76 24.05 -13.70
N ALA A 35 -20.86 23.07 -14.59
CA ALA A 35 -21.93 22.98 -15.57
C ALA A 35 -23.16 22.24 -15.03
N VAL A 36 -22.95 21.18 -14.24
CA VAL A 36 -24.05 20.30 -13.78
C VAL A 36 -24.59 20.67 -12.39
N GLY A 37 -23.88 21.52 -11.64
CA GLY A 37 -24.22 21.87 -10.26
C GLY A 37 -24.02 20.72 -9.26
N ALA A 38 -24.47 20.89 -8.02
CA ALA A 38 -24.30 19.91 -6.94
C ALA A 38 -25.65 19.45 -6.38
N LYS A 39 -26.38 18.61 -7.12
CA LYS A 39 -27.64 18.05 -6.63
C LYS A 39 -27.38 17.17 -5.40
N PRO A 40 -28.20 17.22 -4.34
CA PRO A 40 -28.00 16.42 -3.14
C PRO A 40 -27.84 14.91 -3.42
N VAL A 41 -28.62 14.38 -4.37
CA VAL A 41 -28.52 12.97 -4.79
C VAL A 41 -27.18 12.64 -5.45
N ASP A 42 -26.63 13.53 -6.28
CA ASP A 42 -25.36 13.31 -6.98
C ASP A 42 -24.19 13.32 -5.99
N VAL A 43 -24.22 14.25 -5.02
CA VAL A 43 -23.24 14.32 -3.93
C VAL A 43 -23.33 13.08 -3.03
N ALA A 44 -24.54 12.65 -2.67
CA ALA A 44 -24.74 11.43 -1.89
C ALA A 44 -24.20 10.19 -2.62
N VAL A 45 -24.45 10.07 -3.93
CA VAL A 45 -23.89 9.00 -4.78
C VAL A 45 -22.36 9.07 -4.84
N CYS A 46 -21.79 10.27 -4.97
CA CYS A 46 -20.33 10.48 -4.93
C CYS A 46 -19.72 9.96 -3.62
N VAL A 47 -20.28 10.34 -2.47
CA VAL A 47 -19.81 9.90 -1.14
C VAL A 47 -20.00 8.40 -0.98
N GLY A 48 -21.17 7.86 -1.34
CA GLY A 48 -21.45 6.43 -1.26
C GLY A 48 -20.48 5.59 -2.10
N LEU A 49 -20.21 5.99 -3.35
CA LEU A 49 -19.27 5.30 -4.23
C LEU A 49 -17.81 5.50 -3.82
N TYR A 50 -17.46 6.61 -3.17
CA TYR A 50 -16.15 6.73 -2.52
C TYR A 50 -16.00 5.66 -1.43
N VAL A 51 -16.96 5.56 -0.51
CA VAL A 51 -16.91 4.61 0.62
C VAL A 51 -16.88 3.17 0.14
N VAL A 52 -17.79 2.78 -0.77
CA VAL A 52 -17.89 1.39 -1.28
C VAL A 52 -16.61 0.96 -1.99
N ARG A 53 -16.03 1.82 -2.83
CA ARG A 53 -14.82 1.48 -3.57
C ARG A 53 -13.57 1.56 -2.72
N MET A 54 -13.50 2.52 -1.79
CA MET A 54 -12.42 2.55 -0.80
C MET A 54 -12.45 1.26 0.02
N TRP A 55 -13.62 0.82 0.47
CA TRP A 55 -13.79 -0.47 1.13
C TRP A 55 -13.35 -1.65 0.25
N GLY A 56 -13.65 -1.64 -1.06
CA GLY A 56 -13.15 -2.64 -2.01
C GLY A 56 -11.62 -2.70 -2.09
N ILE A 57 -10.95 -1.55 -2.01
CA ILE A 57 -9.49 -1.45 -1.94
C ILE A 57 -8.98 -1.99 -0.60
N THR A 58 -9.51 -1.50 0.52
CA THR A 58 -9.00 -1.82 1.85
C THR A 58 -9.32 -3.25 2.30
N ALA A 59 -10.57 -3.68 2.20
CA ALA A 59 -11.00 -5.02 2.60
C ALA A 59 -10.57 -6.06 1.56
N GLY A 60 -10.71 -5.74 0.27
CA GLY A 60 -10.40 -6.63 -0.85
C GLY A 60 -8.91 -6.61 -1.21
N PHE A 61 -8.49 -5.61 -2.01
CA PHE A 61 -7.15 -5.57 -2.60
C PHE A 61 -6.05 -5.67 -1.53
N HIS A 62 -6.23 -4.94 -0.44
CA HIS A 62 -5.24 -4.87 0.61
C HIS A 62 -5.31 -6.05 1.58
N ARG A 63 -6.33 -6.12 2.44
CA ARG A 63 -6.37 -7.09 3.55
C ARG A 63 -6.53 -8.53 3.06
N TYR A 64 -7.36 -8.76 2.03
CA TYR A 64 -7.57 -10.11 1.50
C TYR A 64 -6.47 -10.52 0.51
N PHE A 65 -6.37 -9.83 -0.64
CA PHE A 65 -5.50 -10.26 -1.73
C PHE A 65 -4.02 -10.05 -1.43
N SER A 66 -3.65 -8.99 -0.72
CA SER A 66 -2.23 -8.74 -0.42
C SER A 66 -1.77 -9.49 0.83
N HIS A 67 -2.56 -9.49 1.90
CA HIS A 67 -2.10 -9.95 3.23
C HIS A 67 -2.73 -11.23 3.76
N ARG A 68 -3.76 -11.75 3.09
CA ARG A 68 -4.52 -12.93 3.56
C ARG A 68 -4.96 -12.80 5.02
N ALA A 69 -5.43 -11.62 5.40
CA ALA A 69 -5.82 -11.31 6.77
C ALA A 69 -7.09 -12.07 7.22
N PHE A 70 -7.83 -12.64 6.27
CA PHE A 70 -9.02 -13.46 6.50
C PHE A 70 -9.26 -14.44 5.35
N LYS A 71 -10.27 -15.31 5.51
CA LYS A 71 -10.72 -16.28 4.51
C LYS A 71 -12.14 -15.97 4.06
N THR A 72 -12.47 -16.29 2.82
CA THR A 72 -13.83 -16.22 2.28
C THR A 72 -13.98 -17.21 1.12
N GLY A 73 -15.21 -17.46 0.70
CA GLY A 73 -15.53 -18.31 -0.45
C GLY A 73 -15.24 -17.65 -1.79
N ARG A 74 -15.18 -18.46 -2.86
CA ARG A 74 -14.82 -18.02 -4.22
C ARG A 74 -15.73 -16.91 -4.77
N VAL A 75 -17.02 -16.95 -4.46
CA VAL A 75 -18.00 -15.94 -4.89
C VAL A 75 -17.68 -14.58 -4.27
N PHE A 76 -17.54 -14.51 -2.95
CA PHE A 76 -17.26 -13.25 -2.27
C PHE A 76 -15.83 -12.75 -2.54
N GLN A 77 -14.87 -13.66 -2.76
CA GLN A 77 -13.56 -13.31 -3.32
C GLN A 77 -13.71 -12.54 -4.65
N PHE A 78 -14.52 -13.02 -5.59
CA PHE A 78 -14.76 -12.31 -6.84
C PHE A 78 -15.46 -10.97 -6.62
N ILE A 79 -16.45 -10.90 -5.70
CA ILE A 79 -17.11 -9.64 -5.34
C ILE A 79 -16.10 -8.61 -4.82
N LEU A 80 -15.22 -8.99 -3.89
CA LEU A 80 -14.16 -8.11 -3.38
C LEU A 80 -13.26 -7.61 -4.51
N ALA A 81 -12.87 -8.50 -5.43
CA ALA A 81 -12.04 -8.13 -6.56
C ALA A 81 -12.77 -7.17 -7.52
N PHE A 82 -14.04 -7.41 -7.81
CA PHE A 82 -14.85 -6.61 -8.72
C PHE A 82 -15.12 -5.21 -8.15
N VAL A 83 -15.54 -5.12 -6.88
CA VAL A 83 -15.78 -3.85 -6.18
C VAL A 83 -14.49 -3.04 -6.06
N GLY A 84 -13.38 -3.67 -5.69
CA GLY A 84 -12.07 -3.00 -5.66
C GLY A 84 -11.65 -2.48 -7.05
N SER A 85 -11.92 -3.25 -8.11
CA SER A 85 -11.56 -2.86 -9.49
C SER A 85 -12.36 -1.67 -10.01
N MET A 86 -13.55 -1.37 -9.46
CA MET A 86 -14.31 -0.15 -9.78
C MET A 86 -13.55 1.15 -9.43
N SER A 87 -12.48 1.07 -8.65
CA SER A 87 -11.58 2.19 -8.32
C SER A 87 -10.70 2.64 -9.49
N ALA A 88 -10.66 1.87 -10.59
CA ALA A 88 -9.78 2.11 -11.73
C ALA A 88 -8.28 2.15 -11.39
N GLN A 89 -7.84 1.43 -10.35
CA GLN A 89 -6.42 1.32 -9.96
C GLN A 89 -5.72 0.08 -10.53
N LYS A 90 -5.97 -0.20 -11.83
CA LYS A 90 -5.54 -1.41 -12.54
C LYS A 90 -6.12 -2.70 -11.93
N GLY A 91 -5.58 -3.85 -12.33
CA GLY A 91 -6.12 -5.16 -11.96
C GLY A 91 -5.82 -5.57 -10.52
N VAL A 92 -6.70 -6.38 -9.93
CA VAL A 92 -6.59 -6.87 -8.55
C VAL A 92 -5.29 -7.63 -8.27
N LEU A 93 -4.82 -8.46 -9.20
CA LEU A 93 -3.59 -9.23 -9.03
C LEU A 93 -2.37 -8.35 -9.20
N TRP A 94 -2.42 -7.39 -10.14
CA TRP A 94 -1.42 -6.34 -10.32
C TRP A 94 -1.24 -5.55 -9.04
N TRP A 95 -2.33 -5.06 -8.45
CA TRP A 95 -2.31 -4.25 -7.25
C TRP A 95 -1.72 -5.04 -6.07
N ALA A 96 -2.23 -6.25 -5.83
CA ALA A 96 -1.78 -7.08 -4.72
C ALA A 96 -0.32 -7.53 -4.85
N ALA A 97 0.14 -7.84 -6.07
CA ALA A 97 1.54 -8.20 -6.31
C ALA A 97 2.49 -7.03 -6.05
N HIS A 98 2.14 -5.82 -6.51
CA HIS A 98 2.94 -4.62 -6.24
C HIS A 98 2.93 -4.24 -4.76
N HIS A 99 1.78 -4.38 -4.08
CA HIS A 99 1.71 -4.11 -2.65
C HIS A 99 2.54 -5.08 -1.81
N ARG A 100 2.53 -6.37 -2.15
CA ARG A 100 3.43 -7.37 -1.52
C ARG A 100 4.90 -7.05 -1.77
N HIS A 101 5.24 -6.57 -2.97
CA HIS A 101 6.60 -6.11 -3.28
C HIS A 101 6.99 -4.89 -2.45
N HIS A 102 6.10 -3.90 -2.33
CA HIS A 102 6.30 -2.74 -1.45
C HIS A 102 6.60 -3.17 -0.02
N HIS A 103 5.80 -4.06 0.58
CA HIS A 103 6.07 -4.51 1.94
C HIS A 103 7.40 -5.26 2.12
N ARG A 104 7.89 -5.94 1.08
CA ARG A 104 9.19 -6.62 1.13
C ARG A 104 10.37 -5.64 1.09
N TYR A 105 10.21 -4.53 0.38
CA TYR A 105 11.28 -3.58 0.08
C TYR A 105 10.97 -2.16 0.56
N SER A 106 10.05 -1.98 1.50
CA SER A 106 9.49 -0.67 1.85
C SER A 106 10.59 0.33 2.21
N ASP A 107 10.54 1.50 1.57
CA ASP A 107 11.54 2.57 1.65
C ASP A 107 12.99 2.20 1.25
N GLN A 108 13.18 1.06 0.57
CA GLN A 108 14.42 0.66 -0.11
C GLN A 108 14.36 1.01 -1.60
N ALA A 109 15.47 0.85 -2.32
CA ALA A 109 15.60 1.26 -3.72
C ALA A 109 14.55 0.60 -4.65
N GLU A 110 14.14 -0.63 -4.34
CA GLU A 110 13.17 -1.40 -5.09
C GLU A 110 11.71 -1.02 -4.80
N ASP A 111 11.46 -0.17 -3.80
CA ASP A 111 10.13 0.34 -3.50
C ASP A 111 9.69 1.35 -4.58
N ILE A 112 8.66 0.97 -5.32
CA ILE A 112 8.21 1.70 -6.50
C ILE A 112 7.58 3.05 -6.17
N HIS A 113 7.10 3.22 -4.93
CA HIS A 113 6.39 4.42 -4.48
C HIS A 113 6.91 4.93 -3.13
N SER A 114 8.19 4.71 -2.82
CA SER A 114 8.82 5.30 -1.63
C SER A 114 9.01 6.81 -1.76
N PRO A 115 8.47 7.63 -0.84
CA PRO A 115 8.78 9.06 -0.81
C PRO A 115 10.20 9.34 -0.32
N LEU A 116 10.81 8.44 0.45
CA LEU A 116 12.19 8.56 0.91
C LEU A 116 13.16 8.45 -0.28
N GLN A 117 12.91 7.50 -1.18
CA GLN A 117 13.79 7.26 -2.32
C GLN A 117 13.54 8.22 -3.49
N LYS A 118 12.27 8.52 -3.79
CA LYS A 118 11.88 9.18 -5.06
C LYS A 118 11.09 10.48 -4.89
N GLY A 119 10.88 10.90 -3.65
CA GLY A 119 10.20 12.15 -3.30
C GLY A 119 8.67 12.05 -3.28
N PHE A 120 8.05 13.10 -2.73
CA PHE A 120 6.61 13.14 -2.45
C PHE A 120 5.74 12.96 -3.69
N TRP A 121 5.96 13.73 -4.75
CA TRP A 121 5.11 13.71 -5.94
C TRP A 121 5.18 12.39 -6.71
N TRP A 122 6.36 11.77 -6.74
CA TRP A 122 6.52 10.44 -7.30
C TRP A 122 5.72 9.40 -6.52
N SER A 123 5.92 9.35 -5.20
CA SER A 123 5.21 8.43 -4.30
C SER A 123 3.69 8.62 -4.33
N HIS A 124 3.24 9.88 -4.44
CA HIS A 124 1.83 10.20 -4.48
C HIS A 124 1.18 9.77 -5.80
N ALA A 125 1.71 10.17 -6.95
CA ALA A 125 1.08 9.87 -8.25
C ALA A 125 2.07 9.48 -9.35
N GLY A 126 3.31 9.97 -9.34
CA GLY A 126 4.24 9.74 -10.47
C GLY A 126 4.48 8.27 -10.81
N TRP A 127 4.56 7.40 -9.80
CA TRP A 127 4.82 5.96 -10.00
C TRP A 127 3.75 5.25 -10.83
N ILE A 128 2.47 5.61 -10.68
CA ILE A 128 1.36 4.93 -11.38
C ILE A 128 1.24 5.39 -12.84
N LEU A 129 1.76 6.58 -13.13
CA LEU A 129 1.83 7.21 -14.45
C LEU A 129 3.05 6.77 -15.27
N SER A 130 3.90 5.92 -14.69
CA SER A 130 5.04 5.32 -15.37
C SER A 130 4.69 3.93 -15.90
N ASP A 131 4.98 3.69 -17.18
CA ASP A 131 4.69 2.42 -17.83
C ASP A 131 5.58 1.27 -17.35
N LYS A 132 6.71 1.58 -16.71
CA LYS A 132 7.64 0.58 -16.13
C LYS A 132 6.93 -0.40 -15.20
N TYR A 133 5.84 0.03 -14.57
CA TYR A 133 5.12 -0.76 -13.57
C TYR A 133 3.75 -1.25 -14.08
N ASN A 134 3.53 -1.34 -15.39
CA ASN A 134 2.25 -1.83 -15.93
C ASN A 134 2.09 -3.35 -15.82
N ASP A 135 3.20 -4.10 -15.82
CA ASP A 135 3.15 -5.56 -15.84
C ASP A 135 2.75 -6.15 -14.48
N THR A 136 1.89 -7.17 -14.52
CA THR A 136 1.51 -7.91 -13.31
C THR A 136 2.60 -8.92 -12.94
N ARG A 137 3.21 -8.77 -11.76
CA ARG A 137 4.20 -9.73 -11.23
C ARG A 137 3.53 -11.00 -10.69
N MET A 138 3.15 -11.89 -11.60
CA MET A 138 2.39 -13.10 -11.29
C MET A 138 3.09 -14.01 -10.26
N GLU A 139 4.42 -13.98 -10.22
CA GLU A 139 5.22 -14.74 -9.27
C GLU A 139 4.95 -14.35 -7.81
N GLY A 140 4.60 -13.08 -7.57
CA GLY A 140 4.28 -12.54 -6.25
C GLY A 140 2.86 -12.85 -5.76
N ILE A 141 1.99 -13.39 -6.62
CA ILE A 141 0.54 -13.55 -6.37
C ILE A 141 -0.01 -14.91 -6.84
N LYS A 142 0.84 -15.94 -6.92
CA LYS A 142 0.50 -17.30 -7.41
C LYS A 142 -0.72 -17.93 -6.72
N ASP A 143 -0.92 -17.61 -5.45
CA ASP A 143 -2.04 -18.07 -4.63
C ASP A 143 -3.42 -17.62 -5.15
N PHE A 144 -3.47 -16.45 -5.80
CA PHE A 144 -4.69 -15.94 -6.43
C PHE A 144 -4.67 -16.04 -7.96
N ALA A 145 -3.48 -16.12 -8.58
CA ALA A 145 -3.35 -16.31 -10.03
C ALA A 145 -3.88 -17.68 -10.52
N ARG A 146 -4.11 -18.64 -9.62
CA ARG A 146 -4.77 -19.91 -9.93
C ARG A 146 -6.27 -19.79 -10.25
N PHE A 147 -6.91 -18.66 -9.92
CA PHE A 147 -8.34 -18.46 -10.14
C PHE A 147 -8.58 -17.76 -11.49
N PRO A 148 -9.15 -18.43 -12.50
CA PRO A 148 -9.28 -17.90 -13.85
C PRO A 148 -10.13 -16.62 -13.91
N GLU A 149 -11.16 -16.50 -13.08
CA GLU A 149 -12.00 -15.30 -12.99
C GLU A 149 -11.23 -14.07 -12.49
N LEU A 150 -10.25 -14.26 -11.60
CA LEU A 150 -9.39 -13.17 -11.12
C LEU A 150 -8.34 -12.79 -12.17
N VAL A 151 -7.80 -13.77 -12.89
CA VAL A 151 -6.89 -13.51 -14.02
C VAL A 151 -7.60 -12.75 -15.13
N TRP A 152 -8.82 -13.16 -15.47
CA TRP A 152 -9.68 -12.45 -16.43
C TRP A 152 -9.96 -11.03 -15.96
N LEU A 153 -10.40 -10.85 -14.72
CA LEU A 153 -10.69 -9.52 -14.17
C LEU A 153 -9.44 -8.63 -14.11
N ASN A 154 -8.27 -9.20 -13.80
CA ASN A 154 -7.00 -8.49 -13.81
C ASN A 154 -6.62 -8.03 -15.23
N ARG A 155 -6.80 -8.88 -16.24
CA ARG A 155 -6.53 -8.54 -17.65
C ARG A 155 -7.51 -7.49 -18.18
N PHE A 156 -8.78 -7.59 -17.80
CA PHE A 156 -9.86 -6.70 -18.25
C PHE A 156 -10.29 -5.75 -17.12
N HIS A 157 -9.33 -5.20 -16.38
CA HIS A 157 -9.58 -4.40 -15.18
C HIS A 157 -10.36 -3.11 -15.43
N LEU A 158 -10.52 -2.69 -16.69
CA LEU A 158 -11.37 -1.57 -17.07
C LEU A 158 -12.86 -1.92 -17.15
N VAL A 159 -13.23 -3.21 -17.16
CA VAL A 159 -14.63 -3.62 -17.23
C VAL A 159 -15.44 -3.09 -16.04
N PRO A 160 -15.05 -3.28 -14.77
CA PRO A 160 -15.82 -2.76 -13.64
C PRO A 160 -16.01 -1.23 -13.62
N PRO A 161 -14.97 -0.39 -13.80
CA PRO A 161 -15.15 1.05 -13.78
C PRO A 161 -15.94 1.56 -15.00
N VAL A 162 -15.79 0.95 -16.19
CA VAL A 162 -16.60 1.31 -17.37
C VAL A 162 -18.07 0.96 -17.15
N LEU A 163 -18.38 -0.23 -16.61
CA LEU A 163 -19.76 -0.60 -16.28
C LEU A 163 -20.36 0.34 -15.25
N LEU A 164 -19.61 0.75 -14.23
CA LEU A 164 -20.06 1.73 -13.24
C LEU A 164 -20.36 3.09 -13.90
N ALA A 165 -19.46 3.62 -14.74
CA ALA A 165 -19.66 4.87 -15.44
C ALA A 165 -20.91 4.84 -16.34
N VAL A 166 -21.07 3.77 -17.13
CA VAL A 166 -22.23 3.57 -18.00
C VAL A 166 -23.51 3.51 -17.16
N ALA A 167 -23.54 2.73 -16.07
CA ALA A 167 -24.69 2.65 -15.19
C ALA A 167 -25.07 4.02 -14.61
N LEU A 168 -24.11 4.80 -14.12
CA LEU A 168 -24.37 6.13 -13.56
C LEU A 168 -24.95 7.10 -14.60
N TYR A 169 -24.46 7.04 -15.84
CA TYR A 169 -25.00 7.84 -16.92
C TYR A 169 -26.46 7.49 -17.23
N PHE A 170 -26.80 6.20 -17.30
CA PHE A 170 -28.18 5.79 -17.59
C PHE A 170 -29.14 5.97 -16.40
N ILE A 171 -28.65 5.93 -15.16
CA ILE A 171 -29.47 6.12 -13.96
C ILE A 171 -29.74 7.60 -13.67
N GLY A 172 -28.71 8.45 -13.73
CA GLY A 172 -28.78 9.85 -13.28
C GLY A 172 -28.26 10.87 -14.28
N GLY A 173 -28.03 10.47 -15.52
CA GLY A 173 -27.52 11.31 -16.58
C GLY A 173 -26.06 11.74 -16.37
N PHE A 174 -25.65 12.70 -17.19
CA PHE A 174 -24.29 13.23 -17.16
C PHE A 174 -23.89 13.81 -15.79
N SER A 175 -24.82 14.42 -15.06
CA SER A 175 -24.56 14.98 -13.73
C SER A 175 -24.15 13.93 -12.71
N MET A 176 -24.87 12.81 -12.67
CA MET A 176 -24.54 11.69 -11.77
C MET A 176 -23.26 10.99 -12.22
N LEU A 177 -22.96 10.94 -13.52
CA LEU A 177 -21.67 10.46 -14.01
C LEU A 177 -20.52 11.35 -13.52
N VAL A 178 -20.64 12.69 -13.60
CA VAL A 178 -19.63 13.65 -13.13
C VAL A 178 -19.33 13.45 -11.64
N TRP A 179 -20.35 13.50 -10.79
CA TRP A 179 -20.16 13.35 -9.34
C TRP A 179 -19.85 11.91 -8.93
N GLY A 180 -20.70 10.98 -9.38
CA GLY A 180 -20.66 9.58 -8.99
C GLY A 180 -19.46 8.83 -9.52
N PHE A 181 -18.90 9.19 -10.68
CA PHE A 181 -17.71 8.54 -11.23
C PHE A 181 -16.49 9.45 -11.20
N PHE A 182 -16.48 10.60 -11.88
CA PHE A 182 -15.23 11.36 -12.07
C PHE A 182 -14.72 12.01 -10.78
N VAL A 183 -15.57 12.76 -10.08
CA VAL A 183 -15.21 13.41 -8.80
C VAL A 183 -14.87 12.36 -7.74
N SER A 184 -15.74 11.38 -7.56
CA SER A 184 -15.54 10.32 -6.57
C SER A 184 -14.27 9.50 -6.84
N THR A 185 -13.92 9.22 -8.11
CA THR A 185 -12.68 8.50 -8.49
C THR A 185 -11.45 9.34 -8.20
N THR A 186 -11.49 10.64 -8.52
CA THR A 186 -10.39 11.57 -8.23
C THR A 186 -10.12 11.65 -6.74
N LEU A 187 -11.18 11.84 -5.92
CA LEU A 187 -11.07 11.84 -4.46
C LEU A 187 -10.52 10.51 -3.94
N LEU A 188 -10.99 9.38 -4.50
CA LEU A 188 -10.56 8.05 -4.09
C LEU A 188 -9.08 7.81 -4.43
N TRP A 189 -8.62 8.16 -5.63
CA TRP A 189 -7.21 8.07 -6.03
C TRP A 189 -6.34 8.83 -5.05
N HIS A 190 -6.60 10.12 -4.83
CA HIS A 190 -5.82 10.91 -3.87
C HIS A 190 -5.91 10.35 -2.45
N GLY A 191 -7.08 9.89 -2.00
CA GLY A 191 -7.24 9.19 -0.72
C GLY A 191 -6.29 8.00 -0.59
N THR A 192 -6.29 7.08 -1.55
CA THR A 192 -5.38 5.92 -1.53
C THR A 192 -3.91 6.31 -1.66
N PHE A 193 -3.59 7.29 -2.51
CA PHE A 193 -2.23 7.74 -2.77
C PHE A 193 -1.59 8.43 -1.57
N THR A 194 -2.39 9.03 -0.69
CA THR A 194 -1.88 9.57 0.57
C THR A 194 -1.29 8.50 1.50
N ILE A 195 -1.69 7.23 1.36
CA ILE A 195 -1.11 6.14 2.15
C ILE A 195 0.33 5.86 1.70
N ASN A 196 0.62 5.93 0.41
CA ASN A 196 1.98 5.80 -0.08
C ASN A 196 2.83 7.02 0.30
N SER A 197 2.25 8.23 0.24
CA SER A 197 2.99 9.48 0.45
C SER A 197 2.91 10.01 1.88
N LEU A 198 1.75 10.53 2.31
CA LEU A 198 1.58 11.15 3.62
C LEU A 198 1.74 10.17 4.78
N SER A 199 1.29 8.91 4.68
CA SER A 199 1.49 7.93 5.76
C SER A 199 2.94 7.48 5.91
N HIS A 200 3.86 7.90 5.03
CA HIS A 200 5.30 7.74 5.23
C HIS A 200 5.98 9.04 5.70
N ILE A 201 5.30 10.19 5.67
CA ILE A 201 5.90 11.50 5.98
C ILE A 201 5.33 12.12 7.26
N PHE A 202 4.02 11.99 7.48
CA PHE A 202 3.27 12.73 8.48
C PHE A 202 2.41 11.83 9.38
N GLY A 203 2.74 11.80 10.66
CA GLY A 203 2.06 10.98 11.67
C GLY A 203 3.02 10.48 12.75
N LYS A 204 2.58 9.51 13.54
CA LYS A 204 3.34 8.95 14.68
C LYS A 204 3.85 7.54 14.39
N ARG A 205 5.05 7.22 14.84
CA ARG A 205 5.60 5.85 14.80
C ARG A 205 5.51 5.25 16.20
N ARG A 206 4.64 4.27 16.39
CA ARG A 206 4.52 3.52 17.66
C ARG A 206 5.43 2.30 17.68
N TYR A 207 5.58 1.64 16.54
CA TYR A 207 6.32 0.40 16.38
C TYR A 207 7.58 0.61 15.53
N LYS A 208 8.63 -0.14 15.87
CA LYS A 208 9.84 -0.20 15.06
C LYS A 208 9.55 -1.00 13.79
N THR A 209 9.70 -0.34 12.66
CA THR A 209 9.65 -0.91 11.32
C THR A 209 10.94 -0.55 10.60
N THR A 210 11.27 -1.27 9.53
CA THR A 210 12.43 -0.98 8.68
C THR A 210 12.20 0.21 7.74
N ASP A 211 10.95 0.68 7.65
CA ASP A 211 10.50 1.78 6.81
C ASP A 211 10.14 3.03 7.63
N THR A 212 9.57 4.02 6.97
CA THR A 212 9.14 5.30 7.55
C THR A 212 7.62 5.41 7.73
N SER A 213 6.89 4.29 7.69
CA SER A 213 5.43 4.25 7.89
C SER A 213 5.03 4.87 9.23
N ARG A 214 3.88 5.56 9.22
CA ARG A 214 3.35 6.37 10.33
C ARG A 214 1.84 6.20 10.46
N ASN A 215 1.38 6.22 11.71
CA ASN A 215 -0.04 6.28 12.04
C ASN A 215 -0.56 7.71 11.95
N ASN A 216 -1.69 7.90 11.28
CA ASN A 216 -2.39 9.16 11.12
C ASN A 216 -3.90 8.93 11.17
N TRP A 217 -4.55 9.48 12.21
CA TRP A 217 -5.97 9.26 12.46
C TRP A 217 -6.87 9.91 11.40
N LEU A 218 -6.47 11.06 10.84
CA LEU A 218 -7.24 11.73 9.78
C LEU A 218 -7.21 10.89 8.51
N LEU A 219 -6.02 10.40 8.13
CA LEU A 219 -5.90 9.48 7.01
C LEU A 219 -6.69 8.18 7.27
N ALA A 220 -6.69 7.67 8.49
CA ALA A 220 -7.45 6.48 8.84
C ALA A 220 -8.96 6.67 8.65
N LEU A 221 -9.51 7.85 8.97
CA LEU A 221 -10.93 8.14 8.72
C LEU A 221 -11.26 8.18 7.24
N VAL A 222 -10.48 8.92 6.43
CA VAL A 222 -10.78 9.06 4.99
C VAL A 222 -10.54 7.75 4.23
N THR A 223 -9.56 6.95 4.66
CA THR A 223 -9.22 5.67 4.02
C THR A 223 -9.84 4.46 4.72
N LEU A 224 -10.82 4.64 5.59
CA LEU A 224 -11.53 3.55 6.26
C LEU A 224 -10.62 2.59 7.07
N GLY A 225 -9.50 3.08 7.59
CA GLY A 225 -8.59 2.37 8.50
C GLY A 225 -7.12 2.34 8.07
N GLU A 226 -6.81 2.68 6.82
CA GLU A 226 -5.44 2.52 6.25
C GLU A 226 -4.41 3.49 6.81
N GLY A 227 -4.87 4.58 7.42
CA GLY A 227 -3.99 5.53 8.11
C GLY A 227 -3.31 4.97 9.35
N TRP A 228 -3.67 3.79 9.86
CA TRP A 228 -2.90 3.09 10.91
C TRP A 228 -1.69 2.35 10.32
N HIS A 229 -0.95 3.04 9.45
CA HIS A 229 0.02 2.47 8.54
C HIS A 229 1.26 1.91 9.24
N ASN A 230 1.68 2.51 10.36
CA ASN A 230 2.80 1.97 11.15
C ASN A 230 2.41 0.70 11.91
N ASN A 231 1.16 0.59 12.40
CA ASN A 231 0.65 -0.67 12.95
C ASN A 231 0.67 -1.76 11.87
N HIS A 232 0.15 -1.40 10.69
CA HIS A 232 0.08 -2.27 9.54
C HIS A 232 1.45 -2.77 9.08
N HIS A 233 2.43 -1.88 8.87
CA HIS A 233 3.79 -2.26 8.50
C HIS A 233 4.51 -3.09 9.57
N PHE A 234 4.17 -2.92 10.84
CA PHE A 234 4.72 -3.74 11.92
C PHE A 234 4.14 -5.16 11.93
N HIS A 235 2.86 -5.34 11.64
CA HIS A 235 2.23 -6.66 11.55
C HIS A 235 1.10 -6.71 10.49
N GLN A 236 1.53 -6.83 9.24
CA GLN A 236 0.70 -6.66 8.03
C GLN A 236 -0.38 -7.72 7.80
N ASN A 237 -0.27 -8.88 8.43
CA ASN A 237 -1.19 -10.01 8.23
C ASN A 237 -2.46 -9.93 9.10
N THR A 238 -2.72 -8.78 9.71
CA THR A 238 -3.87 -8.53 10.59
C THR A 238 -5.06 -7.95 9.81
N ALA A 239 -6.27 -8.36 10.18
CA ALA A 239 -7.51 -7.90 9.57
C ALA A 239 -7.92 -6.51 10.06
N ASN A 240 -7.45 -6.12 11.24
CA ASN A 240 -7.57 -4.77 11.79
C ASN A 240 -6.20 -4.09 11.79
N GLN A 241 -6.13 -2.89 11.23
CA GLN A 241 -4.96 -2.02 11.33
C GLN A 241 -5.07 -1.10 12.54
N GLY A 242 -6.29 -0.72 12.92
CA GLY A 242 -6.57 -0.11 14.22
C GLY A 242 -6.57 -1.16 15.32
N TRP A 243 -5.59 -1.11 16.23
CA TRP A 243 -5.40 -2.13 17.27
C TRP A 243 -6.01 -1.75 18.61
N PHE A 244 -6.23 -0.46 18.84
CA PHE A 244 -6.83 0.06 20.07
C PHE A 244 -8.25 0.56 19.82
N TRP A 245 -9.07 0.63 20.87
CA TRP A 245 -10.49 0.96 20.73
C TRP A 245 -10.75 2.36 20.14
N TRP A 246 -9.80 3.29 20.31
CA TRP A 246 -9.83 4.64 19.73
C TRP A 246 -9.30 4.69 18.29
N GLU A 247 -8.73 3.60 17.78
CA GLU A 247 -8.20 3.51 16.42
C GLU A 247 -9.29 3.04 15.47
N VAL A 248 -10.09 3.99 14.99
CA VAL A 248 -11.23 3.72 14.10
C VAL A 248 -10.76 3.04 12.82
N ASP A 249 -11.33 1.88 12.53
CA ASP A 249 -11.04 1.05 11.35
C ASP A 249 -12.34 0.51 10.77
N LEU A 250 -12.97 1.30 9.90
CA LEU A 250 -14.29 1.01 9.32
C LEU A 250 -14.27 -0.23 8.42
N SER A 251 -13.15 -0.50 7.77
CA SER A 251 -12.97 -1.71 6.95
C SER A 251 -12.92 -2.96 7.82
N TYR A 252 -12.29 -2.90 8.99
CA TYR A 252 -12.32 -4.03 9.93
C TYR A 252 -13.71 -4.24 10.52
N TYR A 253 -14.41 -3.16 10.89
CA TYR A 253 -15.74 -3.26 11.49
C TYR A 253 -16.73 -3.94 10.55
N SER A 254 -16.71 -3.59 9.26
CA SER A 254 -17.50 -4.25 8.23
C SER A 254 -17.11 -5.72 8.02
N LEU A 255 -15.80 -6.05 7.99
CA LEU A 255 -15.33 -7.45 7.95
C LEU A 255 -15.77 -8.26 9.18
N LYS A 256 -15.80 -7.64 10.36
CA LYS A 256 -16.30 -8.25 11.60
C LYS A 256 -17.80 -8.54 11.49
N VAL A 257 -18.60 -7.61 10.98
CA VAL A 257 -20.04 -7.85 10.74
C VAL A 257 -20.24 -8.99 9.73
N LEU A 258 -19.51 -8.99 8.60
CA LEU A 258 -19.55 -10.08 7.62
C LEU A 258 -19.18 -11.44 8.21
N SER A 259 -18.32 -11.46 9.25
CA SER A 259 -17.98 -12.70 9.95
C SER A 259 -19.11 -13.31 10.76
N TRP A 260 -20.05 -12.49 11.26
CA TRP A 260 -21.23 -12.99 11.97
C TRP A 260 -22.14 -13.81 11.05
N PHE A 261 -22.13 -13.49 9.75
CA PHE A 261 -22.88 -14.17 8.70
C PHE A 261 -22.06 -15.24 7.96
N LYS A 262 -20.84 -15.57 8.43
CA LYS A 262 -19.97 -16.57 7.79
C LYS A 262 -19.58 -16.28 6.33
N VAL A 263 -19.76 -15.04 5.88
CA VAL A 263 -19.27 -14.58 4.58
C VAL A 263 -17.73 -14.47 4.63
N VAL A 264 -17.20 -14.02 5.77
CA VAL A 264 -15.77 -13.92 6.06
C VAL A 264 -15.46 -14.74 7.31
N GLU A 265 -14.33 -15.42 7.34
CA GLU A 265 -13.90 -16.23 8.47
C GLU A 265 -12.42 -16.07 8.78
N GLY A 266 -12.03 -16.44 10.01
CA GLY A 266 -10.62 -16.48 10.41
C GLY A 266 -9.93 -15.12 10.34
N LEU A 267 -10.63 -14.04 10.76
CA LEU A 267 -10.05 -12.70 10.92
C LEU A 267 -8.81 -12.81 11.81
N ARG A 268 -7.64 -12.55 11.25
CA ARG A 268 -6.36 -12.56 11.98
C ARG A 268 -6.25 -11.28 12.78
N LEU A 269 -6.00 -11.39 14.08
CA LEU A 269 -5.81 -10.24 14.96
C LEU A 269 -4.38 -10.27 15.53
N PRO A 270 -3.79 -9.11 15.86
CA PRO A 270 -2.51 -9.09 16.54
C PRO A 270 -2.64 -9.77 17.91
N SER A 271 -1.60 -10.48 18.34
CA SER A 271 -1.52 -10.94 19.72
C SER A 271 -1.33 -9.76 20.67
N GLU A 272 -1.69 -9.90 21.94
CA GLU A 272 -1.44 -8.87 22.95
C GLU A 272 0.06 -8.54 23.06
N ALA A 273 0.93 -9.55 22.95
CA ALA A 273 2.38 -9.36 22.92
C ALA A 273 2.84 -8.49 21.73
N THR A 274 2.23 -8.69 20.55
CA THR A 274 2.47 -7.87 19.35
C THR A 274 1.96 -6.45 19.56
N LYS A 275 0.72 -6.31 20.03
CA LYS A 275 0.06 -5.03 20.24
C LYS A 275 0.80 -4.16 21.25
N PHE A 276 1.33 -4.74 22.32
CA PHE A 276 2.06 -4.02 23.37
C PHE A 276 3.58 -4.11 23.25
N ALA A 277 4.11 -4.57 22.11
CA ALA A 277 5.57 -4.68 21.90
C ALA A 277 6.34 -3.38 22.17
N PHE A 278 5.71 -2.23 21.89
CA PHE A 278 6.31 -0.90 22.10
C PHE A 278 6.60 -0.56 23.56
N GLN A 279 5.96 -1.23 24.53
CA GLN A 279 6.23 -1.03 25.95
C GLN A 279 7.62 -1.50 26.36
N LYS A 280 8.22 -2.41 25.58
CA LYS A 280 9.56 -2.96 25.83
C LYS A 280 10.68 -2.08 25.28
N TYR A 281 10.36 -1.00 24.56
CA TYR A 281 11.37 -0.15 23.96
C TYR A 281 12.11 0.66 25.02
N THR A 282 13.38 0.95 24.80
CA THR A 282 14.16 1.90 25.62
C THR A 282 13.74 3.34 25.32
N ASP A 283 14.16 4.29 26.14
CA ASP A 283 13.92 5.71 25.88
C ASP A 283 14.61 6.19 24.60
N GLU A 284 15.81 5.69 24.34
CA GLU A 284 16.58 5.97 23.12
C GLU A 284 15.80 5.51 21.87
N GLU A 285 15.20 4.33 21.94
CA GLU A 285 14.40 3.77 20.86
C GLU A 285 13.11 4.55 20.64
N ARG A 286 12.45 4.99 21.72
CA ARG A 286 11.28 5.89 21.63
C ARG A 286 11.65 7.24 21.02
N ALA A 287 12.78 7.82 21.43
CA ALA A 287 13.28 9.07 20.89
C ALA A 287 13.60 8.95 19.39
N ALA A 288 14.21 7.85 18.97
CA ALA A 288 14.49 7.57 17.56
C ALA A 288 13.20 7.47 16.70
N LEU A 289 12.13 6.88 17.23
CA LEU A 289 10.83 6.80 16.56
C LEU A 289 10.12 8.16 16.45
N ALA A 290 10.35 9.05 17.42
CA ALA A 290 9.77 10.40 17.45
C ALA A 290 10.53 11.40 16.56
N ALA A 291 11.78 11.09 16.18
CA ALA A 291 12.60 11.98 15.37
C ALA A 291 11.94 12.25 13.99
N PRO A 292 11.89 13.51 13.53
CA PRO A 292 11.35 13.83 12.22
C PRO A 292 12.24 13.22 11.13
N THR A 293 11.62 12.54 10.16
CA THR A 293 12.35 12.10 8.96
C THR A 293 12.56 13.32 8.06
N ARG A 294 13.82 13.59 7.69
CA ARG A 294 14.17 14.70 6.81
C ARG A 294 13.93 14.28 5.36
N PHE A 295 12.82 14.73 4.76
CA PHE A 295 12.48 14.45 3.36
C PHE A 295 12.98 15.50 2.37
N TRP A 296 13.37 16.68 2.87
CA TRP A 296 13.83 17.81 2.07
C TRP A 296 15.23 18.20 2.54
N GLY A 297 16.24 17.96 1.70
CA GLY A 297 17.61 18.38 1.99
C GLY A 297 17.74 19.88 1.79
N ALA A 298 18.02 20.62 2.87
CA ALA A 298 18.67 21.91 2.75
C ALA A 298 20.08 21.68 2.20
N SER A 299 20.34 22.20 1.00
CA SER A 299 21.69 22.42 0.50
C SER A 299 22.45 23.30 1.49
N GLY A 300 23.49 22.77 2.14
CA GLY A 300 24.30 23.55 3.09
C GLY A 300 25.39 22.72 3.76
N ALA A 301 26.63 23.18 3.67
CA ALA A 301 27.85 22.47 4.01
C ALA A 301 28.06 22.18 5.52
N ARG A 302 28.96 21.18 5.74
CA ARG A 302 29.80 20.88 6.92
C ARG A 302 29.14 20.53 8.26
N ALA A 303 29.37 19.29 8.71
CA ALA A 303 29.96 19.02 10.02
C ALA A 303 30.53 17.59 10.12
N GLN A 304 31.73 17.53 10.68
CA GLN A 304 32.62 16.40 10.96
C GLN A 304 32.19 15.56 12.17
N PHE A 305 32.56 14.26 12.14
CA PHE A 305 32.80 13.28 13.24
C PHE A 305 31.70 13.08 14.33
N VAL A 306 31.38 11.88 14.80
CA VAL A 306 32.20 10.90 15.53
C VAL A 306 31.74 9.47 15.23
N ALA A 307 32.67 8.60 14.83
CA ALA A 307 32.52 7.15 14.99
C ALA A 307 33.85 6.61 15.49
N THR A 308 33.94 6.33 16.78
CA THR A 308 35.07 5.62 17.37
C THR A 308 34.62 4.25 17.84
N LYS A 309 35.41 3.26 17.41
CA LYS A 309 35.57 1.89 17.92
C LYS A 309 34.50 0.85 17.58
N ALA A 310 34.78 0.06 16.55
CA ALA A 310 35.29 -1.32 16.74
C ALA A 310 35.64 -1.95 15.37
N ALA A 311 36.89 -1.80 14.92
CA ALA A 311 37.47 -2.64 13.86
C ALA A 311 39.00 -2.60 13.94
N GLY A 312 39.54 -3.23 14.98
CA GLY A 312 40.95 -3.54 15.09
C GLY A 312 41.10 -5.04 15.25
N MET A 313 41.02 -5.79 14.15
CA MET A 313 41.60 -7.13 14.00
C MET A 313 41.55 -7.52 12.52
N ARG A 314 42.71 -7.53 11.87
CA ARG A 314 42.89 -8.13 10.54
C ARG A 314 42.85 -9.65 10.70
N PRO A 315 42.17 -10.41 9.83
CA PRO A 315 42.38 -11.85 9.76
C PRO A 315 43.74 -12.13 9.10
N GLY A 316 44.61 -12.87 9.80
CA GLY A 316 45.83 -13.43 9.24
C GLY A 316 45.54 -14.51 8.19
N PRO A 317 46.53 -14.89 7.36
CA PRO A 317 46.33 -15.84 6.28
C PRO A 317 46.03 -17.25 6.81
N PRO A 318 45.30 -18.08 6.05
CA PRO A 318 44.88 -19.41 6.50
C PRO A 318 46.08 -20.36 6.59
N VAL A 319 46.25 -20.96 7.78
CA VAL A 319 47.18 -22.06 8.03
C VAL A 319 46.68 -23.31 7.31
N MET A 320 47.45 -23.83 6.35
CA MET A 320 47.24 -25.15 5.74
C MET A 320 47.27 -26.24 6.82
N ARG A 321 46.09 -26.80 7.15
CA ARG A 321 46.02 -28.07 7.90
C ARG A 321 46.28 -29.23 6.94
N ARG A 322 47.41 -29.92 7.14
CA ARG A 322 47.73 -31.20 6.51
C ARG A 322 46.63 -32.22 6.83
N ARG A 323 46.06 -32.86 5.80
CA ARG A 323 45.15 -33.99 5.94
C ARG A 323 45.92 -35.22 6.46
N PRO A 324 45.41 -35.99 7.44
CA PRO A 324 45.94 -37.32 7.73
C PRO A 324 45.61 -38.28 6.59
N ARG A 325 46.58 -39.16 6.28
CA ARG A 325 46.47 -40.23 5.28
C ARG A 325 45.32 -41.18 5.59
N ALA A 326 44.60 -41.59 4.55
CA ALA A 326 43.64 -42.68 4.60
C ALA A 326 44.35 -44.01 4.89
N THR A 327 44.02 -44.65 5.99
CA THR A 327 44.32 -46.06 6.26
C THR A 327 43.26 -46.91 5.58
N ARG A 328 43.69 -47.74 4.62
CA ARG A 328 42.93 -48.86 4.06
C ARG A 328 42.54 -49.81 5.20
N CYS A 329 41.25 -50.04 5.39
CA CYS A 329 40.76 -51.21 6.09
C CYS A 329 40.46 -52.29 5.05
N VAL A 330 41.34 -53.29 5.00
CA VAL A 330 41.06 -54.62 4.43
C VAL A 330 40.38 -55.43 5.52
N ARG A 331 39.27 -56.09 5.21
CA ARG A 331 38.75 -57.20 6.01
C ARG A 331 38.23 -58.32 5.10
N PRO A 332 38.28 -59.57 5.60
CA PRO A 332 38.45 -60.79 4.82
C PRO A 332 37.19 -61.30 4.14
#